data_AF-A0A0G0CCH8-F1
#
_entry.id   AF-A0A0G0CCH8-F1
#
_cell.length_a   1.000
_cell.length_b   1.000
_cell.length_c   1.000
_cell.angle_alpha   90.00
_cell.angle_beta   90.00
_cell.angle_gamma   90.00
#
_symmetry.space_group_name_H-M   'P 1'
#
loop_
_entity.id
_entity.type
_entity.pdbx_description
1 polymer ?
#
loop_
_entity_poly.entity_id
_entity_poly.type
_entity_poly.pdbx_seq_one_letter_code
_entity_poly.pdbx_strand_id
1 'polypeptide(L)'
;MDLIFLFIIIFIIADILFAFFIIKKRKKISAKDLKFIKNKWQKIKNIFENDPKSAILEADKVLDLILFKKGYQGSTGEKLKKSAKLFSNLNEIWHAHKTRNKIAHEIDYSISSAESQKVLKIFEKAFKDLGIEL
;
A
#
# COMPACT_ATOMS: atom_id res chain seq x y z
N MET A 1 16.85 24.57 -41.53
CA MET A 1 16.49 23.65 -40.43
C MET A 1 17.27 24.13 -39.23
N ASP A 2 16.63 25.01 -38.47
CA ASP A 2 17.31 26.12 -37.85
C ASP A 2 17.73 25.76 -36.43
N LEU A 3 18.91 26.20 -36.01
CA LEU A 3 19.51 25.94 -34.69
C LEU A 3 18.52 26.19 -33.54
N ILE A 4 17.63 27.16 -33.71
CA ILE A 4 16.53 27.52 -32.82
C ILE A 4 15.59 26.33 -32.57
N PHE A 5 15.25 25.57 -33.61
CA PHE A 5 14.36 24.41 -33.52
C PHE A 5 14.99 23.28 -32.68
N LEU A 6 16.32 23.12 -32.76
CA LEU A 6 17.06 22.15 -31.95
C LEU A 6 17.03 22.52 -30.46
N PHE A 7 17.19 23.81 -30.14
CA PHE A 7 17.11 24.30 -28.76
C PHE A 7 15.73 24.11 -28.15
N ILE A 8 14.66 24.34 -28.91
CA ILE A 8 13.27 24.13 -28.44
C ILE A 8 13.03 22.66 -28.10
N ILE A 9 13.50 21.73 -28.94
CA ILE A 9 13.35 20.28 -28.70
C ILE A 9 14.11 19.86 -27.44
N ILE A 10 15.34 20.35 -27.24
CA ILE A 10 16.13 20.05 -26.04
C ILE A 10 15.42 20.55 -24.78
N PHE A 11 14.84 21.75 -24.82
CA PHE A 11 14.12 22.32 -23.68
C PHE A 11 12.87 21.49 -23.32
N ILE A 12 12.08 21.09 -24.32
CA ILE A 12 10.90 20.23 -24.12
C ILE A 12 11.30 18.88 -23.52
N ILE A 13 12.38 18.27 -24.01
CA ILE A 13 12.89 17.01 -23.46
C ILE A 13 13.35 17.20 -22.01
N ALA A 14 14.07 18.28 -21.72
CA ALA A 14 14.53 18.60 -20.36
C ALA A 14 13.34 18.79 -19.40
N ASP A 15 12.29 19.49 -19.82
CA ASP A 15 11.07 19.69 -19.02
C ASP A 15 10.32 18.38 -18.78
N ILE A 16 10.23 17.50 -19.78
CA ILE A 16 9.62 16.17 -19.64
C ILE A 16 10.44 15.30 -18.67
N LEU A 17 11.77 15.30 -18.80
CA LEU A 17 12.67 14.56 -17.91
C LEU A 17 12.62 15.10 -16.48
N PHE A 18 12.53 16.43 -16.31
CA PHE A 18 12.39 17.09 -15.03
C PHE A 18 11.06 16.77 -14.36
N ALA A 19 9.95 16.85 -15.10
CA ALA A 19 8.62 16.44 -14.63
C ALA A 19 8.62 14.95 -14.22
N PHE A 20 9.22 14.08 -15.04
CA PHE A 20 9.37 12.66 -14.74
C PHE A 20 10.20 12.43 -13.47
N PHE A 21 11.27 13.20 -13.26
CA PHE A 21 12.10 13.14 -12.06
C PHE A 21 11.34 13.56 -10.80
N ILE A 22 10.54 14.62 -10.86
CA ILE A 22 9.67 15.07 -9.76
C ILE A 22 8.62 14.01 -9.41
N ILE A 23 7.99 13.38 -10.42
CA ILE A 23 7.00 12.31 -10.23
C ILE A 23 7.64 11.07 -9.59
N LYS A 24 8.90 10.78 -9.90
CA LYS A 24 9.61 9.58 -9.40
C LYS A 24 10.14 9.72 -7.97
N LYS A 25 10.18 10.94 -7.40
CA LYS A 25 10.49 11.15 -5.98
C LYS A 25 9.37 10.52 -5.13
N ARG A 26 9.60 9.28 -4.68
CA ARG A 26 8.69 8.55 -3.79
C ARG A 26 8.34 9.45 -2.61
N LYS A 27 7.05 9.83 -2.47
CA LYS A 27 6.60 10.68 -1.35
C LYS A 27 6.92 9.96 -0.03
N LYS A 28 7.82 10.57 0.75
CA LYS A 28 8.12 10.11 2.11
C LYS A 28 6.86 10.32 2.96
N ILE A 29 6.50 9.32 3.75
CA ILE A 29 5.34 9.41 4.65
C ILE A 29 5.66 10.43 5.74
N SER A 30 4.72 11.34 6.01
CA SER A 30 4.91 12.38 7.02
C SER A 30 4.97 11.78 8.43
N ALA A 31 5.66 12.46 9.37
CA ALA A 31 5.73 11.99 10.75
C ALA A 31 4.33 11.86 11.40
N LYS A 32 3.41 12.77 11.06
CA LYS A 32 2.01 12.75 11.52
C LYS A 32 1.28 11.51 11.00
N ASP A 33 1.40 11.22 9.71
CA ASP A 33 0.79 10.03 9.11
C ASP A 33 1.39 8.74 9.69
N LEU A 34 2.71 8.71 9.92
CA LEU A 34 3.39 7.57 10.54
C LEU A 34 2.88 7.31 11.96
N LYS A 35 2.73 8.35 12.78
CA LYS A 35 2.11 8.24 14.12
C LYS A 35 0.68 7.73 14.04
N PHE A 36 -0.11 8.22 13.07
CA PHE A 36 -1.47 7.75 12.85
C PHE A 36 -1.53 6.26 12.48
N ILE A 37 -0.68 5.82 11.55
CA ILE A 37 -0.59 4.41 11.11
C ILE A 37 -0.19 3.52 12.28
N LYS A 38 0.83 3.89 13.07
CA LYS A 38 1.25 3.15 14.27
C LYS A 38 0.11 2.99 15.26
N ASN A 39 -0.59 4.08 15.58
CA ASN A 39 -1.74 4.05 16.49
C ASN A 39 -2.88 3.16 15.96
N LYS A 40 -3.15 3.20 14.65
CA LYS A 40 -4.13 2.32 14.01
C LYS A 40 -3.71 0.85 14.10
N TRP A 41 -2.45 0.54 13.89
CA TRP A 41 -1.95 -0.83 14.01
C TRP A 41 -2.11 -1.40 15.42
N GLN A 42 -1.79 -0.62 16.46
CA GLN A 42 -2.01 -1.08 17.85
C GLN A 42 -3.49 -1.38 18.12
N LYS A 43 -4.42 -0.55 17.60
CA LYS A 43 -5.86 -0.81 17.70
C LYS A 43 -6.27 -2.08 16.96
N ILE A 44 -5.72 -2.31 15.76
CA ILE A 44 -5.99 -3.53 14.98
C ILE A 44 -5.59 -4.77 15.77
N LYS A 45 -4.41 -4.78 16.40
CA LYS A 45 -3.97 -5.89 17.25
C LYS A 45 -4.92 -6.15 18.42
N ASN A 46 -5.40 -5.09 19.08
CA ASN A 46 -6.35 -5.24 20.19
C ASN A 46 -7.72 -5.78 19.72
N ILE A 47 -8.17 -5.36 18.53
CA ILE A 47 -9.42 -5.86 17.94
C ILE A 47 -9.28 -7.34 17.57
N PHE A 48 -8.11 -7.74 17.05
CA PHE A 48 -7.89 -9.07 16.50
C PHE A 48 -8.17 -10.21 17.48
N GLU A 49 -7.90 -10.01 18.78
CA GLU A 49 -8.17 -11.02 19.82
C GLU A 49 -9.67 -11.38 19.93
N ASN A 50 -10.56 -10.41 19.68
CA ASN A 50 -12.01 -10.58 19.85
C ASN A 50 -12.75 -10.68 18.51
N ASP A 51 -12.26 -9.97 17.49
CA ASP A 51 -12.85 -9.92 16.16
C ASP A 51 -11.74 -9.92 15.07
N PRO A 52 -11.23 -11.11 14.73
CA PRO A 52 -10.20 -11.27 13.70
C PRO A 52 -10.64 -10.75 12.33
N LYS A 53 -11.92 -10.87 11.99
CA LYS A 53 -12.45 -10.46 10.68
C LYS A 53 -12.41 -8.95 10.53
N SER A 54 -12.88 -8.21 11.54
CA SER A 54 -12.82 -6.75 11.54
C SER A 54 -11.38 -6.24 11.56
N ALA A 55 -10.48 -6.89 12.31
CA ALA A 55 -9.06 -6.53 12.32
C ALA A 55 -8.41 -6.69 10.93
N ILE A 56 -8.73 -7.76 10.19
CA ILE A 56 -8.24 -7.99 8.82
C ILE A 56 -8.78 -6.92 7.85
N LEU A 57 -10.06 -6.56 7.96
CA LEU A 57 -10.66 -5.50 7.15
C LEU A 57 -9.97 -4.15 7.38
N GLU A 58 -9.72 -3.81 8.65
CA GLU A 58 -9.02 -2.56 9.00
C GLU A 58 -7.54 -2.57 8.59
N ALA A 59 -6.86 -3.72 8.66
CA ALA A 59 -5.48 -3.86 8.19
C ALA A 59 -5.36 -3.56 6.68
N ASP A 60 -6.26 -4.07 5.85
CA ASP A 60 -6.25 -3.77 4.41
C ASP A 60 -6.56 -2.29 4.12
N LYS A 61 -7.43 -1.65 4.91
CA LYS A 61 -7.65 -0.19 4.80
C LYS A 61 -6.38 0.61 5.14
N VAL A 62 -5.61 0.16 6.14
CA VAL A 62 -4.32 0.79 6.47
C VAL A 62 -3.31 0.58 5.34
N LEU A 63 -3.27 -0.61 4.73
CA LEU A 63 -2.45 -0.86 3.54
C LEU A 63 -2.79 0.10 2.40
N ASP A 64 -4.08 0.24 2.10
CA ASP A 64 -4.58 1.15 1.06
C ASP A 64 -4.18 2.60 1.33
N LEU A 65 -4.31 3.06 2.58
CA LEU A 65 -3.89 4.39 3.02
C LEU A 65 -2.38 4.60 2.83
N ILE A 66 -1.54 3.64 3.22
CA ILE A 66 -0.08 3.74 3.07
C ILE A 66 0.29 3.86 1.59
N LEU A 67 -0.31 3.03 0.74
CA LEU A 67 -0.07 3.05 -0.72
C LEU A 67 -0.55 4.37 -1.34
N PHE A 68 -1.72 4.86 -0.93
CA PHE A 68 -2.22 6.17 -1.34
C PHE A 68 -1.26 7.30 -0.95
N LYS A 69 -0.76 7.30 0.29
CA LYS A 69 0.21 8.30 0.78
C LYS A 69 1.55 8.23 0.03
N LYS A 70 1.94 7.06 -0.47
CA LYS A 70 3.12 6.88 -1.34
C LYS A 70 2.87 7.29 -2.80
N GLY A 71 1.66 7.71 -3.15
CA GLY A 71 1.32 8.25 -4.47
C GLY A 71 0.64 7.25 -5.41
N TYR A 72 0.31 6.04 -4.95
CA TYR A 72 -0.41 5.07 -5.78
C TYR A 72 -1.91 5.38 -5.79
N GLN A 73 -2.48 5.42 -6.99
CA GLN A 73 -3.90 5.73 -7.23
C GLN A 73 -4.65 4.52 -7.77
N GLY A 74 -5.97 4.52 -7.55
CA GLY A 74 -6.89 3.46 -7.96
C GLY A 74 -7.43 2.63 -6.80
N SER A 75 -7.99 1.47 -7.13
CA SER A 75 -8.41 0.49 -6.13
C SER A 75 -7.21 -0.08 -5.36
N THR A 76 -7.43 -0.70 -4.20
CA THR A 76 -6.34 -1.35 -3.43
C THR A 76 -5.61 -2.39 -4.27
N GLY A 77 -6.34 -3.18 -5.07
CA GLY A 77 -5.76 -4.13 -6.00
C GLY A 77 -4.91 -3.46 -7.09
N GLU A 78 -5.37 -2.35 -7.68
CA GLU A 78 -4.56 -1.60 -8.66
C GLU A 78 -3.31 -1.00 -8.04
N LYS A 79 -3.41 -0.44 -6.83
CA LYS A 79 -2.27 0.06 -6.08
C LYS A 79 -1.25 -1.05 -5.82
N LEU A 80 -1.70 -2.24 -5.40
CA LEU A 80 -0.85 -3.42 -5.22
C LEU A 80 -0.12 -3.84 -6.50
N LYS A 81 -0.80 -3.86 -7.66
CA LYS A 81 -0.16 -4.15 -8.96
C LYS A 81 0.95 -3.14 -9.25
N LYS A 82 0.66 -1.84 -9.08
CA LYS A 82 1.60 -0.74 -9.37
C LYS A 82 2.77 -0.69 -8.38
N SER A 83 2.57 -1.13 -7.14
CA SER A 83 3.56 -1.10 -6.07
C SER A 83 4.27 -2.44 -5.84
N ALA A 84 4.12 -3.41 -6.75
CA ALA A 84 4.70 -4.75 -6.67
C ALA A 84 6.16 -4.79 -6.21
N LYS A 85 6.99 -3.89 -6.76
CA LYS A 85 8.44 -3.79 -6.48
C LYS A 85 8.79 -3.33 -5.06
N LEU A 86 7.80 -2.90 -4.25
CA LEU A 86 8.02 -2.47 -2.88
C LEU A 86 7.97 -3.62 -1.88
N PHE A 87 7.50 -4.79 -2.28
CA PHE A 87 7.20 -5.88 -1.38
C PHE A 87 8.17 -7.05 -1.56
N SER A 88 8.56 -7.65 -0.45
CA SER A 88 9.38 -8.85 -0.42
C SER A 88 8.62 -10.09 -0.90
N ASN A 89 7.31 -10.16 -0.64
CA ASN A 89 6.43 -11.23 -1.12
C ASN A 89 5.06 -10.70 -1.55
N LEU A 90 4.93 -10.34 -2.82
CA LEU A 90 3.68 -9.83 -3.38
C LEU A 90 2.53 -10.84 -3.34
N ASN A 91 2.82 -12.13 -3.50
CA ASN A 91 1.80 -13.18 -3.56
C ASN A 91 1.09 -13.36 -2.22
N GLU A 92 1.82 -13.27 -1.10
CA GLU A 92 1.25 -13.28 0.24
C GLU A 92 0.27 -12.10 0.44
N ILE A 93 0.64 -10.91 -0.02
CA ILE A 93 -0.20 -9.72 0.13
C ILE A 93 -1.47 -9.82 -0.71
N TRP A 94 -1.37 -10.36 -1.93
CA TRP A 94 -2.56 -10.68 -2.73
C TRP A 94 -3.48 -11.68 -2.07
N HIS A 95 -2.91 -12.70 -1.43
CA HIS A 95 -3.67 -13.66 -0.66
C HIS A 95 -4.40 -12.97 0.50
N ALA A 96 -3.72 -12.15 1.31
CA ALA A 96 -4.33 -11.39 2.39
C ALA A 96 -5.46 -10.46 1.89
N HIS A 97 -5.24 -9.73 0.80
CA HIS A 97 -6.25 -8.86 0.19
C HIS A 97 -7.47 -9.65 -0.31
N LYS A 98 -7.26 -10.82 -0.93
CA LYS A 98 -8.36 -11.71 -1.36
C LYS A 98 -9.13 -12.27 -0.16
N THR A 99 -8.45 -12.69 0.90
CA THR A 99 -9.10 -13.15 2.14
C THR A 99 -9.96 -12.05 2.73
N ARG A 100 -9.49 -10.81 2.75
CA ARG A 100 -10.30 -9.65 3.12
C ARG A 100 -11.54 -9.49 2.24
N ASN A 101 -11.42 -9.69 0.92
CA ASN A 101 -12.58 -9.58 0.03
C ASN A 101 -13.63 -10.66 0.31
N LYS A 102 -13.21 -11.89 0.64
CA LYS A 102 -14.13 -12.95 1.07
C LYS A 102 -14.88 -12.54 2.35
N ILE A 103 -14.15 -12.06 3.36
CA ILE A 103 -14.75 -11.57 4.61
C ILE A 103 -15.81 -10.48 4.35
N ALA A 104 -15.59 -9.60 3.37
CA ALA A 104 -16.47 -8.49 3.10
C ALA A 104 -17.70 -8.83 2.23
N HIS A 105 -17.62 -9.86 1.38
CA HIS A 105 -18.62 -10.10 0.32
C HIS A 105 -19.27 -11.48 0.36
N GLU A 106 -18.61 -12.48 0.93
CA GLU A 106 -19.18 -13.82 1.05
C GLU A 106 -20.02 -13.92 2.33
N ILE A 107 -21.30 -14.24 2.16
CA ILE A 107 -22.20 -14.53 3.27
C ILE A 107 -21.71 -15.82 3.95
N ASP A 108 -21.64 -15.82 5.28
CA ASP A 108 -21.19 -16.96 6.10
C ASP A 108 -19.73 -17.40 5.92
N TYR A 109 -18.87 -16.56 5.33
CA TYR A 109 -17.44 -16.87 5.26
C TYR A 109 -16.85 -17.05 6.66
N SER A 110 -16.29 -18.23 6.95
CA SER A 110 -15.55 -18.52 8.17
C SER A 110 -14.06 -18.57 7.89
N ILE A 111 -13.27 -18.05 8.83
CA ILE A 111 -11.80 -18.06 8.77
C ILE A 111 -11.28 -18.72 10.03
N SER A 112 -10.33 -19.64 9.88
CA SER A 112 -9.72 -20.30 11.03
C SER A 112 -8.80 -19.34 11.79
N SER A 113 -8.58 -19.58 13.09
CA SER A 113 -7.66 -18.79 13.89
C SER A 113 -6.22 -18.80 13.33
N ALA A 114 -5.75 -19.95 12.84
CA ALA A 114 -4.43 -20.06 12.23
C ALA A 114 -4.31 -19.20 10.96
N GLU A 115 -5.35 -19.20 10.13
CA GLU A 115 -5.38 -18.44 8.88
C GLU A 115 -5.53 -16.93 9.14
N SER A 116 -6.36 -16.52 10.11
CA SER A 116 -6.48 -15.12 10.48
C SER A 116 -5.17 -14.56 11.04
N GLN A 117 -4.44 -15.32 11.85
CA GLN A 117 -3.13 -14.93 12.38
C GLN A 117 -2.10 -14.79 11.26
N LYS A 118 -2.11 -15.71 10.31
CA LYS A 118 -1.23 -15.65 9.13
C LYS A 118 -1.51 -14.41 8.30
N VAL A 119 -2.78 -14.12 7.99
CA VAL A 119 -3.19 -12.93 7.24
C VAL A 119 -2.76 -11.64 7.95
N LEU A 120 -2.95 -11.56 9.26
CA LEU A 120 -2.52 -10.39 10.03
C LEU A 120 -1.01 -10.17 9.95
N LYS A 121 -0.22 -11.23 10.09
CA LYS A 121 1.26 -11.18 9.96
C LYS A 121 1.71 -10.75 8.57
N ILE A 122 0.98 -11.14 7.52
CA ILE A 122 1.25 -10.69 6.14
C ILE A 122 1.10 -9.17 6.04
N PHE A 123 0.03 -8.58 6.60
CA PHE A 123 -0.13 -7.13 6.61
C PHE A 123 0.97 -6.42 7.41
N GLU A 124 1.35 -6.96 8.58
CA GLU A 124 2.45 -6.41 9.37
C GLU A 124 3.76 -6.37 8.58
N LYS A 125 4.09 -7.47 7.89
CA LYS A 125 5.28 -7.57 7.03
C LYS A 125 5.18 -6.59 5.84
N ALA A 126 4.02 -6.48 5.21
CA ALA A 126 3.80 -5.52 4.14
C ALA A 126 4.02 -4.07 4.60
N PHE A 127 3.63 -3.72 5.82
CA PHE A 127 3.88 -2.39 6.38
C PHE A 127 5.37 -2.15 6.61
N LYS A 128 6.12 -3.15 7.10
CA LYS A 128 7.58 -3.09 7.24
C LYS A 128 8.27 -2.91 5.88
N ASP A 129 7.86 -3.67 4.86
CA ASP A 129 8.35 -3.53 3.48
C ASP A 129 8.10 -2.11 2.92
N LEU A 130 7.01 -1.47 3.34
CA LEU A 130 6.67 -0.09 2.99
C LEU A 130 7.42 0.96 3.84
N GLY A 131 8.32 0.54 4.72
CA GLY A 131 9.12 1.42 5.58
C GLY A 131 8.35 1.94 6.81
N ILE A 132 7.32 1.22 7.24
CA ILE A 132 6.63 1.47 8.51
C ILE A 132 7.20 0.53 9.56
N GLU A 133 7.96 1.06 10.50
CA GLU A 133 8.33 0.36 11.72
C GLU A 133 7.11 0.35 12.65
N LEU A 134 6.74 -0.80 13.24
CA LEU A 134 5.50 -0.99 14.01
C LEU A 134 5.75 -1.41 15.44
#